data_AF-A0A5C3MNV4-F1
#
_entry.id   AF-A0A5C3MNV4-F1
#
_cell.length_a   1.000
_cell.length_b   1.000
_cell.length_c   1.000
_cell.angle_alpha   90.00
_cell.angle_beta   90.00
_cell.angle_gamma   90.00
#
_symmetry.space_group_name_H-M   'P 1'
#
loop_
_entity.id
_entity.type
_entity.pdbx_description
1 polymer ?
#
loop_
_entity_poly.entity_id
_entity_poly.type
_entity_poly.pdbx_seq_one_letter_code
_entity_poly.pdbx_strand_id
1 'polypeptide(L)'
;MADTSGPSRPIYGRPPPSYIQMTPKRAIKSFENLVALANYEERLTEARKMVWRDRGEPVAEVEDLWECLEHAGRGGLRAGALAFNIRVGVNLFLLLFRLRRVKRKLWLQLVRRAIFGPETLRFTAMFGSFACLYKLILNALPIIVPPPNSLRLRIPDSAIDEEDDLEAATPLSGASTPVTPGLMMTTRRPNLADRRPRLSLSASAQQLLVRKQTRRWHAVAAGSIAGAIAVMFETRGNRIAVAQQMFVRGLQGSYNAFTSKRGIKVPNGDVLVFALCCGQILYGFLLRPDTLPNSYNKWIETASMTPPGAIRMNRDLVRDGRFKIPDLESVLRRDDVTPHNRSVLLDMLKNATSPNPSYPAHFGPCEAVHPMIDSCLMLPVPRFFDVFKWMFPIYGALHFIPMILFKRNAFMKDPKYMLLRAGWGTTRSSAFLGAFVLIYQVYFCWKHWMYSLLSSRDPLPIPRWLVNVLISKPSFWLGGLFAGLSLFVEEKRRRGELAMYVLPKGLQSAWVMARGKGLVFRTGKFGEPLLTAIGMGMVMSIYQNDPQYLSGLVRRILYQFIGPN
;
A
#
# COMPACT_ATOMS: atom_id res chain seq x y z
N MET A 1 -53.98 -50.26 -65.62
CA MET A 1 -53.41 -51.37 -64.82
C MET A 1 -51.93 -51.08 -64.70
N ALA A 2 -51.45 -51.05 -63.46
CA ALA A 2 -50.13 -50.57 -63.09
C ALA A 2 -49.03 -51.54 -63.54
N ASP A 3 -47.94 -51.01 -64.07
CA ASP A 3 -46.68 -51.73 -64.06
C ASP A 3 -45.46 -50.80 -63.88
N THR A 4 -44.45 -51.42 -63.33
CA THR A 4 -43.28 -51.00 -62.57
C THR A 4 -42.15 -50.31 -63.38
N SER A 5 -41.35 -49.44 -62.74
CA SER A 5 -39.88 -49.34 -62.97
C SER A 5 -39.19 -48.36 -62.02
N GLY A 6 -38.04 -48.78 -61.46
CA GLY A 6 -37.27 -48.13 -60.38
C GLY A 6 -36.36 -46.94 -60.77
N PRO A 7 -35.46 -46.50 -59.86
CA PRO A 7 -34.79 -45.20 -59.94
C PRO A 7 -33.54 -45.21 -60.84
N SER A 8 -33.41 -44.19 -61.69
CA SER A 8 -32.26 -43.97 -62.56
C SER A 8 -31.22 -43.00 -61.95
N ARG A 9 -29.94 -43.31 -62.21
CA ARG A 9 -28.71 -42.68 -61.69
C ARG A 9 -28.49 -41.24 -62.20
N PRO A 10 -27.73 -40.38 -61.48
CA PRO A 10 -27.41 -39.04 -61.94
C PRO A 10 -26.32 -39.06 -63.03
N ILE A 11 -26.53 -38.22 -64.05
CA ILE A 11 -25.66 -38.01 -65.21
C ILE A 11 -24.49 -37.10 -64.80
N TYR A 12 -23.27 -37.60 -64.97
CA TYR A 12 -22.05 -36.77 -65.00
C TYR A 12 -21.94 -36.06 -66.35
N GLY A 13 -21.73 -34.74 -66.34
CA GLY A 13 -21.34 -34.02 -67.56
C GLY A 13 -21.45 -32.51 -67.53
N ARG A 14 -20.50 -31.81 -66.88
CA ARG A 14 -19.93 -30.54 -67.39
C ARG A 14 -18.46 -30.43 -66.97
N PRO A 15 -17.53 -30.11 -67.88
CA PRO A 15 -16.13 -29.89 -67.52
C PRO A 15 -15.98 -28.56 -66.75
N PRO A 16 -15.05 -28.46 -65.79
CA PRO A 16 -14.76 -27.19 -65.13
C PRO A 16 -14.12 -26.22 -66.13
N PRO A 17 -14.43 -24.90 -66.07
CA PRO A 17 -13.85 -23.93 -66.97
C PRO A 17 -12.34 -23.77 -66.72
N SER A 18 -11.57 -23.76 -67.81
CA SER A 18 -10.10 -23.66 -67.84
C SER A 18 -9.60 -22.22 -67.73
N TYR A 19 -9.95 -21.50 -66.67
CA TYR A 19 -9.25 -20.27 -66.34
C TYR A 19 -8.99 -20.18 -64.83
N ILE A 20 -7.74 -19.89 -64.50
CA ILE A 20 -7.31 -19.55 -63.15
C ILE A 20 -8.08 -18.29 -62.74
N GLN A 21 -9.03 -18.43 -61.82
CA GLN A 21 -9.63 -17.27 -61.14
C GLN A 21 -8.52 -16.61 -60.32
N MET A 22 -7.91 -15.57 -60.89
CA MET A 22 -7.08 -14.63 -60.16
C MET A 22 -7.97 -13.93 -59.13
N THR A 23 -8.01 -14.44 -57.91
CA THR A 23 -8.59 -13.71 -56.77
C THR A 23 -8.02 -12.31 -56.77
N PRO A 24 -8.85 -11.25 -56.70
CA PRO A 24 -8.38 -9.89 -56.88
C PRO A 24 -7.33 -9.59 -55.81
N LYS A 25 -6.14 -9.12 -56.20
CA LYS A 25 -4.98 -8.83 -55.34
C LYS A 25 -5.31 -8.02 -54.07
N ARG A 26 -6.45 -7.31 -54.03
CA ARG A 26 -6.97 -6.60 -52.86
C ARG A 26 -7.53 -7.53 -51.77
N ALA A 27 -8.22 -8.61 -52.13
CA ALA A 27 -8.80 -9.57 -51.18
C ALA A 27 -7.70 -10.40 -50.48
N ILE A 28 -6.64 -10.77 -51.23
CA ILE A 28 -5.45 -11.43 -50.66
C ILE A 28 -4.74 -10.49 -49.68
N LYS A 29 -4.51 -9.21 -50.04
CA LYS A 29 -3.90 -8.22 -49.14
C LYS A 29 -4.73 -7.94 -47.87
N SER A 30 -6.06 -7.95 -47.95
CA SER A 30 -6.90 -7.80 -46.75
C SER A 30 -6.85 -9.03 -45.84
N PHE A 31 -6.76 -10.23 -46.41
CA PHE A 31 -6.59 -11.47 -45.67
C PHE A 31 -5.20 -11.55 -45.02
N GLU A 32 -4.13 -11.21 -45.75
CA GLU A 32 -2.77 -11.13 -45.22
C GLU A 32 -2.65 -10.12 -44.07
N ASN A 33 -3.33 -8.97 -44.16
CA ASN A 33 -3.38 -8.00 -43.06
C ASN A 33 -4.16 -8.51 -41.84
N LEU A 34 -5.26 -9.26 -42.04
CA LEU A 34 -6.02 -9.88 -40.95
C LEU A 34 -5.21 -10.99 -40.26
N VAL A 35 -4.53 -11.83 -41.03
CA VAL A 35 -3.62 -12.87 -40.52
C VAL A 35 -2.43 -12.23 -39.79
N ALA A 36 -1.87 -11.14 -40.32
CA ALA A 36 -0.81 -10.39 -39.64
C ALA A 36 -1.28 -9.76 -38.33
N LEU A 37 -2.52 -9.26 -38.27
CA LEU A 37 -3.14 -8.74 -37.04
C LEU A 37 -3.44 -9.84 -36.03
N ALA A 38 -3.99 -10.98 -36.47
CA ALA A 38 -4.24 -12.13 -35.61
C ALA A 38 -2.93 -12.68 -35.04
N ASN A 39 -1.90 -12.86 -35.87
CA ASN A 39 -0.56 -13.27 -35.44
C ASN A 39 0.12 -12.21 -34.55
N TYR A 40 -0.25 -10.94 -34.67
CA TYR A 40 0.23 -9.87 -33.80
C TYR A 40 -0.48 -9.90 -32.44
N GLU A 41 -1.81 -10.09 -32.42
CA GLU A 41 -2.60 -10.27 -31.21
C GLU A 41 -2.21 -11.54 -30.45
N GLU A 42 -1.96 -12.64 -31.17
CA GLU A 42 -1.50 -13.91 -30.61
C GLU A 42 -0.11 -13.75 -30.00
N ARG A 43 0.85 -13.15 -30.72
CA ARG A 43 2.17 -12.81 -30.17
C ARG A 43 2.10 -11.87 -28.98
N LEU A 44 1.18 -10.90 -28.97
CA LEU A 44 0.94 -10.04 -27.82
C LEU A 44 0.36 -10.82 -26.63
N THR A 45 -0.49 -11.80 -26.90
CA THR A 45 -1.11 -12.66 -25.89
C THR A 45 -0.06 -13.61 -25.29
N GLU A 46 0.79 -14.21 -26.11
CA GLU A 46 1.93 -15.02 -25.68
C GLU A 46 2.98 -14.20 -24.93
N ALA A 47 3.36 -13.02 -25.44
CA ALA A 47 4.24 -12.10 -24.73
C ALA A 47 3.63 -11.66 -23.39
N ARG A 48 2.31 -11.46 -23.34
CA ARG A 48 1.60 -11.18 -22.10
C ARG A 48 1.65 -12.34 -21.12
N LYS A 49 1.53 -13.59 -21.58
CA LYS A 49 1.67 -14.82 -20.76
C LYS A 49 3.10 -15.00 -20.24
N MET A 50 4.09 -14.63 -21.05
CA MET A 50 5.50 -14.67 -20.67
C MET A 50 5.81 -13.66 -19.55
N VAL A 51 5.20 -12.47 -19.62
CA VAL A 51 5.38 -11.41 -18.61
C VAL A 51 4.49 -11.62 -17.38
N TRP A 52 3.23 -12.02 -17.58
CA TRP A 52 2.22 -12.16 -16.54
C TRP A 52 1.69 -13.59 -16.49
N ARG A 53 1.78 -14.20 -15.32
CA ARG A 53 1.20 -15.50 -14.97
C ARG A 53 -0.32 -15.49 -15.14
N ASP A 54 -0.86 -16.51 -15.81
CA ASP A 54 -2.30 -16.69 -15.99
C ASP A 54 -2.96 -17.13 -14.68
N ARG A 55 -4.28 -16.91 -14.55
CA ARG A 55 -5.00 -17.26 -13.31
C ARG A 55 -5.30 -18.75 -13.29
N GLY A 56 -4.88 -19.43 -12.22
CA GLY A 56 -5.20 -20.83 -12.00
C GLY A 56 -4.23 -21.81 -12.67
N GLU A 57 -2.97 -21.42 -12.87
CA GLU A 57 -1.94 -22.38 -13.29
C GLU A 57 -1.89 -23.57 -12.30
N PRO A 58 -1.64 -24.80 -12.79
CA PRO A 58 -1.51 -25.97 -11.94
C PRO A 58 -0.31 -25.82 -11.00
N VAL A 59 -0.41 -26.46 -9.84
CA VAL A 59 0.71 -26.53 -8.90
C VAL A 59 1.77 -27.46 -9.51
N ALA A 60 3.05 -27.07 -9.42
CA ALA A 60 4.13 -27.95 -9.82
C ALA A 60 4.32 -29.03 -8.74
N GLU A 61 4.12 -30.29 -9.11
CA GLU A 61 4.49 -31.45 -8.30
C GLU A 61 5.99 -31.72 -8.54
N VAL A 62 6.74 -31.87 -7.45
CA VAL A 62 8.19 -32.05 -7.49
C VAL A 62 8.51 -33.22 -6.56
N GLU A 63 9.15 -34.26 -7.11
CA GLU A 63 9.42 -35.49 -6.37
C GLU A 63 10.88 -35.51 -5.86
N ASP A 64 11.81 -34.99 -6.66
CA ASP A 64 13.24 -35.01 -6.37
C ASP A 64 13.81 -33.67 -5.91
N LEU A 65 14.89 -33.72 -5.11
CA LEU A 65 15.63 -32.52 -4.70
C LEU A 65 16.27 -31.79 -5.90
N TRP A 66 16.66 -32.52 -6.94
CA TRP A 66 17.23 -31.93 -8.16
C TRP A 66 16.16 -31.19 -8.97
N GLU A 67 14.99 -31.82 -9.17
CA GLU A 67 13.84 -31.16 -9.79
C GLU A 67 13.39 -29.94 -8.98
N CYS A 68 13.47 -30.02 -7.65
CA CYS A 68 13.22 -28.89 -6.76
C CYS A 68 14.19 -27.73 -7.00
N LEU A 69 15.47 -28.03 -7.19
CA LEU A 69 16.48 -27.02 -7.52
C LEU A 69 16.22 -26.41 -8.91
N GLU A 70 15.86 -27.22 -9.89
CA GLU A 70 15.54 -26.74 -11.24
C GLU A 70 14.28 -25.86 -11.24
N HIS A 71 13.21 -26.29 -10.58
CA HIS A 71 11.98 -25.52 -10.42
C HIS A 71 12.22 -24.20 -9.68
N ALA A 72 13.02 -24.23 -8.60
CA ALA A 72 13.43 -23.05 -7.88
C ALA A 72 14.25 -22.10 -8.76
N GLY A 73 15.21 -22.62 -9.53
CA GLY A 73 16.05 -21.87 -10.46
C GLY A 73 15.24 -21.18 -11.56
N ARG A 74 14.38 -21.93 -12.26
CA ARG A 74 13.45 -21.41 -13.29
C ARG A 74 12.52 -20.34 -12.70
N GLY A 75 11.99 -20.58 -11.50
CA GLY A 75 11.16 -19.63 -10.76
C GLY A 75 11.91 -18.35 -10.39
N GLY A 76 13.15 -18.47 -9.91
CA GLY A 76 14.03 -17.36 -9.57
C GLY A 76 14.40 -16.49 -10.78
N LEU A 77 14.74 -17.12 -11.91
CA LEU A 77 15.05 -16.41 -13.16
C LEU A 77 13.85 -15.63 -13.68
N ARG A 78 12.65 -16.24 -13.68
CA ARG A 78 11.41 -15.55 -14.08
C ARG A 78 11.10 -14.36 -13.16
N ALA A 79 11.17 -14.56 -11.84
CA ALA A 79 10.93 -13.51 -10.86
C ALA A 79 11.94 -12.35 -11.00
N GLY A 80 13.21 -12.69 -11.23
CA GLY A 80 14.28 -11.72 -11.51
C GLY A 80 14.01 -10.93 -12.79
N ALA A 81 13.71 -11.60 -13.91
CA ALA A 81 13.40 -10.94 -15.18
C ALA A 81 12.19 -10.00 -15.07
N LEU A 82 11.13 -10.42 -14.36
CA LEU A 82 9.97 -9.56 -14.09
C LEU A 82 10.35 -8.33 -13.25
N ALA A 83 11.12 -8.52 -12.17
CA ALA A 83 11.61 -7.43 -11.33
C ALA A 83 12.47 -6.43 -12.11
N PHE A 84 13.37 -6.93 -12.95
CA PHE A 84 14.21 -6.14 -13.83
C PHE A 84 13.36 -5.27 -14.76
N ASN A 85 12.44 -5.89 -15.51
CA ASN A 85 11.59 -5.19 -16.47
C ASN A 85 10.73 -4.09 -15.80
N ILE A 86 10.13 -4.39 -14.64
CA ILE A 86 9.36 -3.40 -13.87
C ILE A 86 10.25 -2.23 -13.45
N ARG A 87 11.44 -2.51 -12.91
CA ARG A 87 12.34 -1.45 -12.39
C ARG A 87 12.91 -0.60 -13.51
N VAL A 88 13.33 -1.21 -14.62
CA VAL A 88 13.78 -0.50 -15.83
C VAL A 88 12.66 0.37 -16.38
N GLY A 89 11.43 -0.16 -16.49
CA GLY A 89 10.27 0.59 -16.97
C GLY A 89 10.00 1.85 -16.14
N VAL A 90 10.03 1.73 -14.80
CA VAL A 90 9.87 2.89 -13.91
C VAL A 90 11.02 3.89 -14.05
N ASN A 91 12.27 3.43 -14.11
CA ASN A 91 13.43 4.31 -14.24
C ASN A 91 13.41 5.09 -15.58
N LEU A 92 13.08 4.41 -16.68
CA LEU A 92 12.95 5.03 -17.99
C LEU A 92 11.77 6.03 -18.01
N PHE A 93 10.63 5.66 -17.42
CA PHE A 93 9.49 6.57 -17.30
C PHE A 93 9.85 7.85 -16.53
N LEU A 94 10.56 7.74 -15.41
CA LEU A 94 11.04 8.90 -14.66
C LEU A 94 12.09 9.71 -15.44
N LEU A 95 12.91 9.04 -16.24
CA LEU A 95 13.89 9.69 -17.10
C LEU A 95 13.22 10.52 -18.21
N LEU A 96 12.08 10.07 -18.77
CA LEU A 96 11.33 10.81 -19.79
C LEU A 96 10.97 12.24 -19.36
N PHE A 97 10.58 12.43 -18.10
CA PHE A 97 10.28 13.76 -17.56
C PHE A 97 11.52 14.63 -17.35
N ARG A 98 12.70 14.02 -17.17
CA ARG A 98 13.97 14.72 -16.97
C ARG A 98 14.70 15.01 -18.27
N LEU A 99 14.50 14.22 -19.33
CA LEU A 99 15.21 14.35 -20.61
C LEU A 99 15.08 15.76 -21.21
N ARG A 100 13.92 16.41 -21.04
CA ARG A 100 13.68 17.79 -21.51
C ARG A 100 14.61 18.83 -20.89
N ARG A 101 15.17 18.56 -19.69
CA ARG A 101 16.04 19.48 -18.96
C ARG A 101 17.53 19.12 -19.07
N VAL A 102 17.89 18.07 -19.81
CA VAL A 102 19.26 17.54 -19.86
C VAL A 102 19.84 17.65 -21.28
N LYS A 103 21.13 18.02 -21.36
CA LYS A 103 21.89 18.08 -22.62
C LYS A 103 21.86 16.72 -23.34
N ARG A 104 21.60 16.73 -24.66
CA ARG A 104 21.47 15.52 -25.51
C ARG A 104 22.66 14.56 -25.42
N LYS A 105 23.89 15.07 -25.25
CA LYS A 105 25.12 14.27 -25.11
C LYS A 105 25.09 13.29 -23.92
N LEU A 106 24.31 13.59 -22.87
CA LEU A 106 24.21 12.75 -21.67
C LEU A 106 23.07 11.73 -21.75
N TRP A 107 22.24 11.75 -22.80
CA TRP A 107 21.05 10.90 -22.89
C TRP A 107 21.39 9.41 -22.89
N LEU A 108 22.36 8.99 -23.72
CA LEU A 108 22.77 7.58 -23.78
C LEU A 108 23.34 7.08 -22.45
N GLN A 109 24.14 7.91 -21.77
CA GLN A 109 24.69 7.56 -20.45
C GLN A 109 23.58 7.44 -19.39
N LEU A 110 22.59 8.33 -19.42
CA LEU A 110 21.46 8.28 -18.50
C LEU A 110 20.53 7.10 -18.77
N VAL A 111 20.27 6.77 -20.04
CA VAL A 111 19.47 5.60 -20.42
C VAL A 111 20.19 4.32 -20.00
N ARG A 112 21.49 4.19 -20.29
CA ARG A 112 22.31 3.05 -19.84
C ARG A 112 22.29 2.91 -18.32
N ARG A 113 22.43 4.01 -17.58
CA ARG A 113 22.37 4.01 -16.11
C ARG A 113 20.97 3.70 -15.56
N ALA A 114 19.91 4.08 -16.27
CA ALA A 114 18.53 3.75 -15.90
C ALA A 114 18.24 2.24 -16.06
N ILE A 115 18.79 1.63 -17.11
CA ILE A 115 18.64 0.19 -17.40
C ILE A 115 19.57 -0.64 -16.49
N PHE A 116 20.88 -0.42 -16.59
CA PHE A 116 21.92 -1.21 -15.89
C PHE A 116 22.41 -0.54 -14.61
N GLY A 117 21.57 0.26 -13.97
CA GLY A 117 21.92 0.91 -12.71
C GLY A 117 22.12 -0.09 -11.58
N PRO A 118 22.96 0.21 -10.58
CA PRO A 118 23.16 -0.65 -9.43
C PRO A 118 21.85 -0.90 -8.66
N GLU A 119 20.92 0.05 -8.67
CA GLU A 119 19.60 -0.14 -8.07
C GLU A 119 18.77 -1.21 -8.80
N THR A 120 18.80 -1.23 -10.14
CA THR A 120 18.09 -2.24 -10.93
C THR A 120 18.65 -3.62 -10.66
N LEU A 121 19.97 -3.75 -10.61
CA LEU A 121 20.63 -5.03 -10.33
C LEU A 121 20.33 -5.53 -8.91
N ARG A 122 20.39 -4.66 -7.89
CA ARG A 122 20.05 -5.01 -6.50
C ARG A 122 18.60 -5.44 -6.35
N PHE A 123 17.67 -4.70 -6.97
CA PHE A 123 16.25 -5.03 -6.95
C PHE A 123 15.96 -6.37 -7.63
N THR A 124 16.60 -6.61 -8.77
CA THR A 124 16.51 -7.88 -9.52
C THR A 124 17.06 -9.05 -8.71
N ALA A 125 18.24 -8.88 -8.12
CA ALA A 125 18.86 -9.89 -7.27
C ALA A 125 18.01 -10.19 -6.03
N MET A 126 17.43 -9.18 -5.38
CA MET A 126 16.53 -9.36 -4.23
C MET A 126 15.31 -10.23 -4.59
N PHE A 127 14.56 -9.90 -5.64
CA PHE A 127 13.37 -10.67 -6.02
C PHE A 127 13.69 -12.06 -6.59
N GLY A 128 14.75 -12.17 -7.40
CA GLY A 128 15.19 -13.44 -7.97
C GLY A 128 15.69 -14.42 -6.91
N SER A 129 16.57 -13.95 -6.01
CA SER A 129 17.06 -14.77 -4.89
C SER A 129 15.94 -15.15 -3.92
N PHE A 130 15.01 -14.23 -3.63
CA PHE A 130 13.85 -14.52 -2.80
C PHE A 130 13.00 -15.67 -3.39
N ALA A 131 12.58 -15.54 -4.65
CA ALA A 131 11.72 -16.54 -5.28
C ALA A 131 12.42 -17.91 -5.42
N CYS A 132 13.71 -17.91 -5.75
CA CYS A 132 14.53 -19.11 -5.81
C CYS A 132 14.60 -19.81 -4.45
N LEU A 133 15.09 -19.11 -3.41
CA LEU A 133 15.25 -19.68 -2.08
C LEU A 133 13.92 -20.09 -1.45
N TYR A 134 12.87 -19.30 -1.65
CA TYR A 134 11.54 -19.62 -1.13
C TYR A 134 11.01 -20.92 -1.73
N LYS A 135 11.06 -21.07 -3.07
CA LYS A 135 10.62 -22.28 -3.76
C LYS A 135 11.47 -23.49 -3.39
N LEU A 136 12.78 -23.31 -3.30
CA LEU A 136 13.71 -24.37 -2.92
C LEU A 136 13.38 -24.90 -1.52
N ILE A 137 13.30 -24.01 -0.52
CA ILE A 137 13.06 -24.42 0.87
C ILE A 137 11.64 -24.98 1.04
N LEU A 138 10.64 -24.37 0.41
CA LEU A 138 9.25 -24.82 0.56
C LEU A 138 9.02 -26.23 0.01
N ASN A 139 9.62 -26.56 -1.14
CA ASN A 139 9.46 -27.87 -1.79
C ASN A 139 10.46 -28.91 -1.26
N ALA A 140 11.65 -28.52 -0.82
CA ALA A 140 12.61 -29.45 -0.22
C ALA A 140 12.21 -29.92 1.19
N LEU A 141 11.55 -29.06 1.99
CA LEU A 141 11.18 -29.41 3.37
C LEU A 141 10.24 -30.62 3.49
N PRO A 142 9.17 -30.77 2.68
CA PRO A 142 8.35 -31.98 2.67
C PRO A 142 9.11 -33.26 2.28
N ILE A 143 10.12 -33.16 1.40
CA ILE A 143 10.93 -34.30 0.96
C ILE A 143 11.87 -34.75 2.10
N ILE A 144 12.50 -33.79 2.78
CA ILE A 144 13.45 -34.04 3.87
C ILE A 144 12.72 -34.45 5.16
N VAL A 145 11.54 -33.86 5.42
CA VAL A 145 10.74 -34.08 6.62
C VAL A 145 9.30 -34.44 6.20
N PRO A 146 9.03 -35.71 5.86
CA PRO A 146 7.71 -36.13 5.41
C PRO A 146 6.65 -35.95 6.51
N PRO A 147 5.41 -35.58 6.16
CA PRO A 147 4.31 -35.55 7.10
C PRO A 147 3.96 -36.98 7.58
N PRO A 148 3.49 -37.17 8.82
CA PRO A 148 3.00 -38.47 9.28
C PRO A 148 1.84 -38.96 8.40
N ASN A 149 1.78 -40.28 8.17
CA ASN A 149 0.94 -40.96 7.18
C ASN A 149 -0.58 -40.63 7.24
N SER A 150 -1.08 -39.99 8.30
CA SER A 150 -2.50 -39.66 8.49
C SER A 150 -3.05 -38.54 7.58
N LEU A 151 -2.24 -37.94 6.70
CA LEU A 151 -2.66 -36.92 5.74
C LEU A 151 -2.67 -37.40 4.27
N ARG A 152 -2.29 -38.66 3.98
CA ARG A 152 -2.48 -39.27 2.66
C ARG A 152 -3.94 -39.70 2.50
N LEU A 153 -4.81 -38.77 2.10
CA LEU A 153 -6.19 -39.10 1.75
C LEU A 153 -6.18 -39.85 0.40
N ARG A 154 -6.61 -41.12 0.43
CA ARG A 154 -6.87 -41.94 -0.77
C ARG A 154 -8.15 -41.40 -1.43
N ILE A 155 -8.04 -40.99 -2.70
CA ILE A 155 -9.18 -40.51 -3.50
C ILE A 155 -10.02 -41.75 -3.88
N PRO A 156 -11.35 -41.76 -3.68
CA PRO A 156 -12.24 -42.73 -4.30
C PRO A 156 -12.41 -42.37 -5.79
N ASP A 157 -12.27 -43.35 -6.69
CA ASP A 157 -12.32 -43.20 -8.15
C ASP A 157 -13.66 -42.62 -8.68
N SER A 158 -14.69 -42.49 -7.84
CA SER A 158 -16.04 -42.07 -8.23
C SER A 158 -16.24 -40.57 -8.47
N ALA A 159 -15.19 -39.74 -8.37
CA ALA A 159 -15.28 -38.29 -8.61
C ALA A 159 -14.97 -37.89 -10.07
N ILE A 160 -14.68 -38.87 -10.93
CA ILE A 160 -14.33 -38.68 -12.34
C ILE A 160 -15.56 -38.86 -13.26
N ASP A 161 -16.61 -39.56 -12.80
CA ASP A 161 -17.74 -39.97 -13.65
C ASP A 161 -18.91 -38.95 -13.69
N GLU A 162 -18.90 -37.86 -12.91
CA GLU A 162 -19.95 -36.82 -12.95
C GLU A 162 -19.65 -35.66 -13.93
N GLU A 163 -18.53 -35.71 -14.68
CA GLU A 163 -18.10 -34.62 -15.57
C GLU A 163 -18.72 -34.64 -16.99
N ASP A 164 -19.38 -35.73 -17.43
CA ASP A 164 -19.86 -35.85 -18.83
C ASP A 164 -21.25 -35.25 -19.11
N ASP A 165 -22.04 -34.92 -18.08
CA ASP A 165 -23.46 -34.54 -18.27
C ASP A 165 -23.75 -33.02 -18.27
N LEU A 166 -22.76 -32.15 -18.04
CA LEU A 166 -22.99 -30.70 -17.82
C LEU A 166 -22.50 -29.74 -18.92
N GLU A 167 -21.85 -30.22 -19.99
CA GLU A 167 -21.40 -29.36 -21.10
C GLU A 167 -22.43 -29.16 -22.24
N ALA A 168 -23.62 -29.75 -22.14
CA ALA A 168 -24.64 -29.68 -23.19
C ALA A 168 -25.84 -28.76 -22.86
N ALA A 169 -25.62 -27.48 -22.55
CA ALA A 169 -26.71 -26.48 -22.60
C ALA A 169 -26.25 -25.02 -22.66
N THR A 170 -26.05 -24.49 -23.87
CA THR A 170 -26.46 -23.10 -24.18
C THR A 170 -27.13 -23.07 -25.56
N PRO A 171 -28.26 -22.34 -25.71
CA PRO A 171 -28.16 -21.12 -26.52
C PRO A 171 -29.06 -19.92 -26.08
N LEU A 172 -28.58 -18.74 -26.51
CA LEU A 172 -29.19 -17.42 -26.83
C LEU A 172 -30.62 -16.97 -26.41
N SER A 173 -30.65 -15.66 -26.04
CA SER A 173 -31.60 -14.57 -26.43
C SER A 173 -32.99 -14.42 -25.78
N GLY A 174 -33.34 -13.16 -25.46
CA GLY A 174 -34.67 -12.61 -25.70
C GLY A 174 -35.64 -12.40 -24.53
N ALA A 175 -35.71 -11.14 -24.07
CA ALA A 175 -36.92 -10.38 -23.68
C ALA A 175 -37.88 -10.80 -22.54
N SER A 176 -38.47 -9.73 -21.98
CA SER A 176 -39.71 -9.58 -21.19
C SER A 176 -39.75 -9.99 -19.70
N THR A 177 -40.08 -8.97 -18.88
CA THR A 177 -40.68 -9.09 -17.55
C THR A 177 -42.21 -9.15 -17.70
N PRO A 178 -42.99 -9.61 -16.69
CA PRO A 178 -43.46 -8.67 -15.67
C PRO A 178 -43.58 -9.21 -14.22
N VAL A 179 -43.36 -8.27 -13.30
CA VAL A 179 -43.86 -8.03 -11.92
C VAL A 179 -44.84 -9.04 -11.27
N THR A 180 -44.50 -9.50 -10.05
CA THR A 180 -45.44 -9.52 -8.89
C THR A 180 -44.64 -9.42 -7.57
N PRO A 181 -45.13 -8.71 -6.52
CA PRO A 181 -44.29 -8.15 -5.46
C PRO A 181 -44.36 -8.92 -4.14
N GLY A 182 -43.27 -8.91 -3.37
CA GLY A 182 -43.31 -9.22 -1.93
C GLY A 182 -42.17 -10.09 -1.43
N LEU A 183 -41.02 -9.49 -1.12
CA LEU A 183 -40.31 -9.72 0.14
C LEU A 183 -39.14 -8.74 0.26
N MET A 184 -39.09 -8.03 1.39
CA MET A 184 -38.01 -7.11 1.74
C MET A 184 -36.65 -7.81 1.70
N MET A 185 -35.83 -7.52 0.69
CA MET A 185 -34.42 -7.87 0.70
C MET A 185 -33.66 -6.94 1.64
N THR A 186 -33.33 -7.44 2.84
CA THR A 186 -32.22 -6.90 3.61
C THR A 186 -30.94 -7.03 2.78
N THR A 187 -30.36 -5.92 2.37
CA THR A 187 -29.10 -5.88 1.60
C THR A 187 -27.92 -6.28 2.49
N ARG A 188 -27.74 -7.59 2.68
CA ARG A 188 -26.54 -8.16 3.32
C ARG A 188 -25.35 -7.92 2.39
N ARG A 189 -24.52 -6.94 2.73
CA ARG A 189 -23.23 -6.70 2.05
C ARG A 189 -22.42 -8.01 2.07
N PRO A 190 -21.90 -8.50 0.93
CA PRO A 190 -21.14 -9.75 0.90
C PRO A 190 -19.85 -9.61 1.73
N ASN A 191 -19.53 -10.66 2.50
CA ASN A 191 -18.33 -10.71 3.31
C ASN A 191 -17.07 -10.78 2.43
N LEU A 192 -15.91 -10.39 2.95
CA LEU A 192 -14.61 -10.53 2.25
C LEU A 192 -14.32 -11.97 1.79
N ALA A 193 -14.94 -12.97 2.42
CA ALA A 193 -14.89 -14.39 2.06
C ALA A 193 -15.64 -14.74 0.75
N ASP A 194 -16.62 -13.92 0.34
CA ASP A 194 -17.50 -14.21 -0.81
C ASP A 194 -16.92 -13.73 -2.15
N ARG A 195 -15.79 -13.00 -2.13
CA ARG A 195 -15.05 -12.64 -3.35
C ARG A 195 -14.15 -13.78 -3.79
N ARG A 196 -14.74 -14.95 -4.07
CA ARG A 196 -14.04 -16.04 -4.75
C ARG A 196 -13.93 -15.68 -6.25
N PRO A 197 -12.71 -15.57 -6.82
CA PRO A 197 -12.61 -15.62 -8.28
C PRO A 197 -13.16 -16.98 -8.73
N ARG A 198 -13.99 -17.00 -9.78
CA ARG A 198 -14.40 -18.24 -10.45
C ARG A 198 -13.12 -18.86 -11.06
N LEU A 199 -12.52 -19.78 -10.31
CA LEU A 199 -11.50 -20.71 -10.79
C LEU A 199 -12.24 -21.89 -11.44
N SER A 200 -11.60 -22.60 -12.38
CA SER A 200 -12.15 -23.89 -12.81
C SER A 200 -12.29 -24.81 -11.59
N LEU A 201 -13.26 -25.72 -11.62
CA LEU A 201 -13.53 -26.66 -10.54
C LEU A 201 -12.29 -27.52 -10.23
N SER A 202 -11.61 -27.98 -11.29
CA SER A 202 -10.32 -28.69 -11.23
C SER A 202 -9.20 -27.88 -10.57
N ALA A 203 -8.99 -26.61 -10.97
CA ALA A 203 -7.98 -25.74 -10.35
C ALA A 203 -8.33 -25.37 -8.90
N SER A 204 -9.61 -25.36 -8.54
CA SER A 204 -10.07 -25.14 -7.16
C SER A 204 -9.83 -26.36 -6.27
N ALA A 205 -10.10 -27.56 -6.80
CA ALA A 205 -9.89 -28.83 -6.11
C ALA A 205 -8.40 -29.10 -5.86
N GLN A 206 -7.55 -28.93 -6.88
CA GLN A 206 -6.09 -29.07 -6.77
C GLN A 206 -5.49 -28.07 -5.76
N GLN A 207 -5.94 -26.80 -5.77
CA GLN A 207 -5.50 -25.82 -4.78
C GLN A 207 -5.90 -26.18 -3.34
N LEU A 208 -7.03 -26.86 -3.14
CA LEU A 208 -7.45 -27.32 -1.82
C LEU A 208 -6.66 -28.56 -1.35
N LEU A 209 -6.27 -29.43 -2.27
CA LEU A 209 -5.47 -30.65 -2.00
C LEU A 209 -4.02 -30.31 -1.64
N VAL A 210 -3.35 -29.47 -2.41
CA VAL A 210 -1.97 -29.01 -2.14
C VAL A 210 -1.87 -28.23 -0.83
N ARG A 211 -2.87 -27.37 -0.53
CA ARG A 211 -2.96 -26.65 0.76
C ARG A 211 -3.05 -27.56 1.98
N LYS A 212 -3.51 -28.81 1.82
CA LYS A 212 -3.59 -29.79 2.92
C LYS A 212 -2.31 -30.59 3.11
N GLN A 213 -1.41 -30.65 2.11
CA GLN A 213 -0.18 -31.45 2.18
C GLN A 213 0.99 -30.75 2.91
N THR A 214 1.12 -29.42 2.87
CA THR A 214 2.27 -28.73 3.48
C THR A 214 1.99 -28.23 4.91
N ARG A 215 2.93 -28.44 5.85
CA ARG A 215 2.82 -27.92 7.22
C ARG A 215 2.97 -26.39 7.22
N ARG A 216 2.17 -25.69 8.04
CA ARG A 216 2.20 -24.21 8.13
C ARG A 216 3.58 -23.62 8.40
N TRP A 217 4.40 -24.31 9.21
CA TRP A 217 5.74 -23.83 9.57
C TRP A 217 6.74 -23.93 8.41
N HIS A 218 6.52 -24.79 7.39
CA HIS A 218 7.38 -24.83 6.20
C HIS A 218 7.34 -23.50 5.46
N ALA A 219 6.13 -22.97 5.24
CA ALA A 219 5.94 -21.66 4.60
C ALA A 219 6.54 -20.51 5.44
N VAL A 220 6.48 -20.61 6.77
CA VAL A 220 7.11 -19.64 7.69
C VAL A 220 8.64 -19.70 7.54
N ALA A 221 9.24 -20.90 7.65
CA ALA A 221 10.68 -21.08 7.57
C ALA A 221 11.23 -20.64 6.20
N ALA A 222 10.60 -21.10 5.11
CA ALA A 222 10.96 -20.70 3.74
C ALA A 222 10.87 -19.19 3.56
N GLY A 223 9.76 -18.57 3.99
CA GLY A 223 9.57 -17.13 3.91
C GLY A 223 10.59 -16.34 4.74
N SER A 224 10.87 -16.78 5.96
CA SER A 224 11.81 -16.11 6.85
C SER A 224 13.25 -16.17 6.36
N ILE A 225 13.73 -17.34 5.95
CA ILE A 225 15.11 -17.53 5.46
C ILE A 225 15.29 -16.78 4.12
N ALA A 226 14.38 -17.01 3.16
CA ALA A 226 14.45 -16.35 1.86
C ALA A 226 14.35 -14.83 2.00
N GLY A 227 13.46 -14.32 2.85
CA GLY A 227 13.30 -12.89 3.11
C GLY A 227 14.54 -12.24 3.75
N ALA A 228 15.16 -12.91 4.72
CA ALA A 228 16.36 -12.41 5.38
C ALA A 228 17.56 -12.30 4.43
N ILE A 229 17.76 -13.32 3.58
CA ILE A 229 18.87 -13.35 2.62
C ILE A 229 18.61 -12.38 1.47
N ALA A 230 17.40 -12.38 0.89
CA ALA A 230 17.07 -11.53 -0.24
C ALA A 230 17.23 -10.04 0.06
N VAL A 231 16.81 -9.59 1.25
CA VAL A 231 16.89 -8.16 1.60
C VAL A 231 18.34 -7.66 1.70
N MET A 232 19.31 -8.55 1.90
CA MET A 232 20.73 -8.18 1.99
C MET A 232 21.30 -7.67 0.66
N PHE A 233 20.66 -7.97 -0.48
CA PHE A 233 21.06 -7.38 -1.77
C PHE A 233 20.74 -5.88 -1.85
N GLU A 234 19.83 -5.37 -1.01
CA GLU A 234 19.45 -3.96 -1.05
C GLU A 234 20.30 -3.05 -0.15
N THR A 235 20.18 -1.73 -0.36
CA THR A 235 20.81 -0.73 0.52
C THR A 235 20.15 -0.68 1.89
N ARG A 236 20.89 -0.26 2.92
CA ARG A 236 20.39 -0.16 4.30
C ARG A 236 19.06 0.62 4.43
N GLY A 237 18.94 1.75 3.73
CA GLY A 237 17.70 2.53 3.73
C GLY A 237 16.51 1.77 3.13
N ASN A 238 16.73 1.07 2.02
CA ASN A 238 15.72 0.24 1.37
C ASN A 238 15.37 -0.99 2.21
N ARG A 239 16.35 -1.62 2.87
CA ARG A 239 16.13 -2.76 3.79
C ARG A 239 15.14 -2.41 4.88
N ILE A 240 15.31 -1.27 5.54
CA ILE A 240 14.38 -0.81 6.58
C ILE A 240 12.97 -0.63 6.00
N ALA A 241 12.85 -0.02 4.81
CA ALA A 241 11.56 0.20 4.17
C ALA A 241 10.87 -1.13 3.80
N VAL A 242 11.60 -2.08 3.22
CA VAL A 242 11.08 -3.42 2.88
C VAL A 242 10.69 -4.18 4.13
N ALA A 243 11.55 -4.22 5.15
CA ALA A 243 11.29 -4.89 6.43
C ALA A 243 10.00 -4.39 7.08
N GLN A 244 9.85 -3.07 7.17
CA GLN A 244 8.66 -2.43 7.73
C GLN A 244 7.39 -2.78 6.94
N GLN A 245 7.45 -2.71 5.61
CA GLN A 245 6.29 -3.01 4.77
C GLN A 245 5.88 -4.49 4.89
N MET A 246 6.84 -5.41 4.84
CA MET A 246 6.55 -6.84 4.95
C MET A 246 6.02 -7.21 6.33
N PHE A 247 6.60 -6.63 7.39
CA PHE A 247 6.11 -6.81 8.75
C PHE A 247 4.66 -6.33 8.91
N VAL A 248 4.34 -5.12 8.42
CA VAL A 248 2.99 -4.55 8.49
C VAL A 248 1.99 -5.37 7.67
N ARG A 249 2.36 -5.82 6.47
CA ARG A 249 1.49 -6.68 5.65
C ARG A 249 1.28 -8.06 6.26
N GLY A 250 2.34 -8.63 6.85
CA GLY A 250 2.27 -9.87 7.61
C GLY A 250 1.35 -9.75 8.82
N LEU A 251 1.48 -8.67 9.58
CA LEU A 251 0.62 -8.38 10.74
C LEU A 251 -0.84 -8.16 10.31
N GLN A 252 -1.07 -7.39 9.24
CA GLN A 252 -2.41 -7.16 8.68
C GLN A 252 -3.09 -8.48 8.32
N GLY A 253 -2.39 -9.35 7.57
CA GLY A 253 -2.96 -10.63 7.18
C GLY A 253 -3.14 -11.59 8.36
N SER A 254 -2.20 -11.59 9.31
CA SER A 254 -2.25 -12.45 10.51
C SER A 254 -3.43 -12.05 11.40
N TYR A 255 -3.62 -10.74 11.60
CA TYR A 255 -4.76 -10.20 12.32
C TYR A 255 -6.07 -10.56 11.64
N ASN A 256 -6.18 -10.41 10.31
CA ASN A 256 -7.39 -10.78 9.57
C ASN A 256 -7.71 -12.28 9.71
N ALA A 257 -6.70 -13.15 9.61
CA ALA A 257 -6.87 -14.59 9.77
C ALA A 257 -7.30 -14.96 11.20
N PHE A 258 -6.64 -14.40 12.21
CA PHE A 258 -6.93 -14.62 13.62
C PHE A 258 -8.34 -14.17 14.01
N THR A 259 -8.67 -12.94 13.62
CA THR A 259 -9.95 -12.28 13.91
C THR A 259 -11.11 -13.00 13.22
N SER A 260 -10.92 -13.44 11.97
CA SER A 260 -11.93 -14.23 11.25
C SER A 260 -12.15 -15.61 11.87
N LYS A 261 -11.10 -16.26 12.40
CA LYS A 261 -11.22 -17.58 13.04
C LYS A 261 -11.90 -17.50 14.41
N ARG A 262 -11.69 -16.41 15.16
CA ARG A 262 -12.26 -16.20 16.50
C ARG A 262 -13.57 -15.40 16.52
N GLY A 263 -14.05 -14.95 15.37
CA GLY A 263 -15.26 -14.13 15.27
C GLY A 263 -15.16 -12.75 15.92
N ILE A 264 -13.96 -12.28 16.27
CA ILE A 264 -13.75 -10.98 16.90
C ILE A 264 -14.04 -9.90 15.84
N LYS A 265 -14.72 -8.80 16.20
CA LYS A 265 -14.91 -7.66 15.29
C LYS A 265 -14.66 -6.38 16.07
N VAL A 266 -13.55 -5.71 15.77
CA VAL A 266 -13.27 -4.38 16.31
C VAL A 266 -13.91 -3.33 15.39
N PRO A 267 -14.98 -2.64 15.83
CA PRO A 267 -15.58 -1.58 15.02
C PRO A 267 -14.55 -0.46 14.81
N ASN A 268 -14.40 -0.02 13.55
CA ASN A 268 -13.46 1.04 13.16
C ASN A 268 -12.01 0.82 13.63
N GLY A 269 -11.55 -0.45 13.68
CA GLY A 269 -10.18 -0.77 14.09
C GLY A 269 -9.09 -0.11 13.21
N ASP A 270 -9.42 0.20 11.95
CA ASP A 270 -8.60 1.02 11.05
C ASP A 270 -8.37 2.44 11.59
N VAL A 271 -9.41 3.09 12.11
CA VAL A 271 -9.32 4.42 12.73
C VAL A 271 -8.56 4.37 14.04
N LEU A 272 -8.81 3.35 14.87
CA LEU A 272 -8.09 3.18 16.14
C LEU A 272 -6.57 3.03 15.91
N VAL A 273 -6.16 2.13 15.00
CA VAL A 273 -4.74 1.93 14.67
C VAL A 273 -4.14 3.21 14.11
N PHE A 274 -4.86 3.90 13.21
CA PHE A 274 -4.39 5.16 12.66
C PHE A 274 -4.18 6.22 13.74
N ALA A 275 -5.14 6.40 14.64
CA ALA A 275 -5.08 7.37 15.73
C ALA A 275 -3.92 7.10 16.71
N LEU A 276 -3.73 5.86 17.13
CA LEU A 276 -2.60 5.47 17.97
C LEU A 276 -1.25 5.78 17.30
N CYS A 277 -1.15 5.52 15.99
CA CYS A 277 0.06 5.84 15.23
C CYS A 277 0.29 7.35 15.09
N CYS A 278 -0.77 8.12 14.84
CA CYS A 278 -0.70 9.58 14.77
C CYS A 278 -0.29 10.20 16.10
N GLY A 279 -0.77 9.66 17.24
CA GLY A 279 -0.30 10.04 18.57
C GLY A 279 1.21 9.87 18.70
N GLN A 280 1.73 8.70 18.33
CA GLN A 280 3.16 8.42 18.39
C GLN A 280 3.98 9.30 17.43
N ILE A 281 3.47 9.53 16.22
CA ILE A 281 4.16 10.32 15.20
C ILE A 281 4.22 11.79 15.59
N LEU A 282 3.13 12.40 16.07
CA LEU A 282 3.15 13.81 16.45
C LEU A 282 3.95 14.04 17.74
N TYR A 283 3.91 13.09 18.68
CA TYR A 283 4.83 13.09 19.80
C TYR A 283 6.30 13.04 19.33
N GLY A 284 6.62 12.13 18.41
CA GLY A 284 7.94 12.01 17.81
C GLY A 284 8.36 13.30 17.10
N PHE A 285 7.51 13.84 16.23
CA PHE A 285 7.77 15.07 15.49
C PHE A 285 8.07 16.26 16.41
N LEU A 286 7.26 16.49 17.44
CA LEU A 286 7.44 17.63 18.34
C LEU A 286 8.57 17.46 19.35
N LEU A 287 8.78 16.25 19.89
CA LEU A 287 9.66 16.06 21.05
C LEU A 287 10.90 15.20 20.77
N ARG A 288 10.88 14.35 19.74
CA ARG A 288 11.97 13.43 19.35
C ARG A 288 12.03 13.25 17.83
N PRO A 289 12.32 14.33 17.06
CA PRO A 289 12.30 14.26 15.60
C PRO A 289 13.32 13.27 15.04
N ASP A 290 14.36 12.92 15.81
CA ASP A 290 15.34 11.86 15.52
C ASP A 290 14.72 10.46 15.36
N THR A 291 13.50 10.25 15.85
CA THR A 291 12.80 8.96 15.78
C THR A 291 12.07 8.74 14.44
N LEU A 292 11.96 9.78 13.62
CA LEU A 292 11.27 9.78 12.33
C LEU A 292 12.25 10.07 11.19
N PRO A 293 11.96 9.62 9.95
CA PRO A 293 12.77 9.99 8.79
C PRO A 293 12.75 11.50 8.54
N ASN A 294 13.91 12.09 8.21
CA ASN A 294 14.03 13.53 7.96
C ASN A 294 13.07 14.07 6.89
N SER A 295 12.84 13.31 5.80
CA SER A 295 11.87 13.70 4.76
C SER A 295 10.44 13.74 5.29
N TYR A 296 10.10 12.87 6.24
CA TYR A 296 8.79 12.82 6.86
C TYR A 296 8.60 13.98 7.85
N ASN A 297 9.62 14.30 8.65
CA ASN A 297 9.60 15.50 9.51
C ASN A 297 9.38 16.77 8.69
N LYS A 298 10.13 16.95 7.59
CA LYS A 298 9.96 18.10 6.69
C LYS A 298 8.56 18.18 6.09
N TRP A 299 7.99 17.03 5.72
CA TRP A 299 6.62 16.98 5.20
C TRP A 299 5.59 17.38 6.26
N ILE A 300 5.70 16.89 7.51
CA ILE A 300 4.82 17.30 8.61
C ILE A 300 5.00 18.79 8.93
N GLU A 301 6.24 19.28 8.95
CA GLU A 301 6.56 20.70 9.15
C GLU A 301 5.84 21.58 8.12
N THR A 302 5.95 21.25 6.83
CA THR A 302 5.23 21.97 5.76
C THR A 302 3.71 21.85 5.92
N ALA A 303 3.20 20.64 6.20
CA ALA A 303 1.76 20.40 6.35
C ALA A 303 1.15 21.14 7.55
N SER A 304 1.94 21.37 8.61
CA SER A 304 1.50 22.10 9.79
C SER A 304 1.26 23.59 9.53
N MET A 305 1.90 24.15 8.49
CA MET A 305 1.89 25.59 8.20
C MET A 305 2.27 26.45 9.42
N THR A 306 3.16 25.92 10.26
CA THR A 306 3.72 26.63 11.43
C THR A 306 5.19 26.98 11.19
N PRO A 307 5.70 28.10 11.75
CA PRO A 307 7.10 28.46 11.61
C PRO A 307 8.03 27.35 12.16
N PRO A 308 9.07 26.94 11.42
CA PRO A 308 9.99 25.90 11.88
C PRO A 308 10.71 26.27 13.19
N GLY A 309 10.99 27.56 13.41
CA GLY A 309 11.54 28.09 14.66
C GLY A 309 10.63 27.78 15.85
N ALA A 310 9.32 27.99 15.71
CA ALA A 310 8.34 27.74 16.78
C ALA A 310 8.24 26.26 17.16
N ILE A 311 8.31 25.35 16.17
CA ILE A 311 8.34 23.89 16.44
C ILE A 311 9.57 23.51 17.27
N ARG A 312 10.75 24.04 16.91
CA ARG A 312 12.00 23.80 17.66
C ARG A 312 11.98 24.44 19.04
N MET A 313 11.44 25.65 19.17
CA MET A 313 11.23 26.30 20.46
C MET A 313 10.33 25.46 21.36
N ASN A 314 9.20 24.96 20.85
CA ASN A 314 8.31 24.07 21.62
C ASN A 314 9.06 22.84 22.12
N ARG A 315 9.86 22.20 21.25
CA ARG A 315 10.66 21.02 21.64
C ARG A 315 11.62 21.36 22.79
N ASP A 316 12.40 22.41 22.63
CA ASP A 316 13.48 22.75 23.57
C ASP A 316 12.88 23.24 24.91
N LEU A 317 11.78 24.00 24.89
CA LEU A 317 11.03 24.37 26.10
C LEU A 317 10.46 23.18 26.86
N VAL A 318 9.83 22.21 26.17
CA VAL A 318 9.25 21.02 26.82
C VAL A 318 10.32 20.06 27.36
N ARG A 319 11.49 20.00 26.71
CA ARG A 319 12.54 19.05 27.06
C ARG A 319 13.52 19.61 28.08
N ASP A 320 14.01 20.81 27.82
CA ASP A 320 15.18 21.40 28.46
C ASP A 320 14.80 22.66 29.26
N GLY A 321 13.55 23.12 29.17
CA GLY A 321 13.05 24.32 29.87
C GLY A 321 13.59 25.64 29.29
N ARG A 322 14.26 25.58 28.13
CA ARG A 322 14.93 26.73 27.50
C ARG A 322 14.76 26.68 26.00
N PHE A 323 14.70 27.82 25.32
CA PHE A 323 14.74 27.89 23.86
C PHE A 323 16.03 28.54 23.36
N LYS A 324 16.38 28.26 22.10
CA LYS A 324 17.53 28.86 21.44
C LYS A 324 17.14 30.20 20.83
N ILE A 325 17.92 31.24 21.13
CA ILE A 325 17.70 32.61 20.63
C ILE A 325 17.52 32.66 19.09
N PRO A 326 18.34 31.97 18.28
CA PRO A 326 18.17 31.98 16.82
C PRO A 326 16.80 31.48 16.33
N ASP A 327 16.16 30.58 17.08
CA ASP A 327 14.84 30.07 16.71
C ASP A 327 13.76 31.12 16.94
N LEU A 328 13.84 31.90 18.02
CA LEU A 328 12.95 33.03 18.29
C LEU A 328 13.16 34.16 17.28
N GLU A 329 14.42 34.52 17.01
CA GLU A 329 14.74 35.52 15.98
C GLU A 329 14.20 35.13 14.61
N SER A 330 14.24 33.84 14.26
CA SER A 330 13.71 33.36 12.98
C SER A 330 12.20 33.60 12.83
N VAL A 331 11.45 33.62 13.94
CA VAL A 331 10.03 33.97 13.96
C VAL A 331 9.84 35.48 13.88
N LEU A 332 10.62 36.26 14.64
CA LEU A 332 10.58 37.74 14.65
C LEU A 332 10.95 38.37 13.30
N ARG A 333 11.82 37.72 12.51
CA ARG A 333 12.23 38.17 11.17
C ARG A 333 11.14 38.04 10.12
N ARG A 334 10.02 37.39 10.43
CA ARG A 334 8.92 37.30 9.47
C ARG A 334 8.18 38.65 9.42
N ASP A 335 7.75 39.03 8.23
CA ASP A 335 7.01 40.29 8.00
C ASP A 335 5.56 40.20 8.49
N ASP A 336 5.13 38.99 8.78
CA ASP A 336 3.74 38.59 8.90
C ASP A 336 3.32 38.52 10.40
N VAL A 337 4.25 38.80 11.32
CA VAL A 337 4.02 38.87 12.77
C VAL A 337 3.19 40.12 13.13
N THR A 338 2.08 39.94 13.85
CA THR A 338 1.28 41.06 14.35
C THR A 338 2.06 41.93 15.34
N PRO A 339 1.72 43.23 15.48
CA PRO A 339 2.39 44.11 16.46
C PRO A 339 2.31 43.60 17.90
N HIS A 340 1.17 43.03 18.29
CA HIS A 340 0.97 42.45 19.62
C HIS A 340 1.88 41.24 19.83
N ASN A 341 1.84 40.23 18.94
CA ASN A 341 2.71 39.07 19.05
C ASN A 341 4.20 39.45 19.02
N ARG A 342 4.56 40.43 18.18
CA ARG A 342 5.93 40.96 18.12
C ARG A 342 6.38 41.52 19.47
N SER A 343 5.53 42.28 20.17
CA SER A 343 5.85 42.81 21.51
C SER A 343 6.12 41.69 22.51
N VAL A 344 5.25 40.66 22.56
CA VAL A 344 5.41 39.50 23.45
C VAL A 344 6.69 38.72 23.15
N LEU A 345 6.98 38.49 21.86
CA LEU A 345 8.19 37.79 21.44
C LEU A 345 9.47 38.59 21.72
N LEU A 346 9.42 39.92 21.64
CA LEU A 346 10.54 40.80 22.02
C LEU A 346 10.77 40.81 23.53
N ASP A 347 9.71 40.81 24.34
CA ASP A 347 9.80 40.68 25.80
C ASP A 347 10.42 39.33 26.19
N MET A 348 10.01 38.25 25.52
CA MET A 348 10.64 36.94 25.68
C MET A 348 12.13 36.95 25.31
N LEU A 349 12.50 37.65 24.23
CA LEU A 349 13.89 37.78 23.82
C LEU A 349 14.70 38.52 24.89
N LYS A 350 14.17 39.66 25.39
CA LYS A 350 14.78 40.46 26.45
C LYS A 350 14.98 39.65 27.74
N ASN A 351 13.99 38.85 28.12
CA ASN A 351 14.09 37.99 29.31
C ASN A 351 15.13 36.89 29.14
N ALA A 352 15.24 36.30 27.94
CA ALA A 352 16.21 35.26 27.63
C ALA A 352 17.66 35.77 27.48
N THR A 353 17.86 37.05 27.12
CA THR A 353 19.19 37.68 26.99
C THR A 353 19.61 38.45 28.25
N SER A 354 18.73 38.57 29.24
CA SER A 354 19.04 39.23 30.51
C SER A 354 20.15 38.49 31.29
N PRO A 355 20.85 39.17 32.22
CA PRO A 355 21.90 38.54 33.04
C PRO A 355 21.41 37.32 33.83
N ASN A 356 20.11 37.26 34.14
CA ASN A 356 19.44 36.12 34.76
C ASN A 356 18.35 35.58 33.81
N PRO A 357 18.70 34.73 32.83
CA PRO A 357 17.76 34.27 31.81
C PRO A 357 16.52 33.61 32.41
N SER A 358 15.35 34.16 32.08
CA SER A 358 14.05 33.59 32.43
C SER A 358 13.34 33.12 31.18
N TYR A 359 12.76 31.93 31.24
CA TYR A 359 12.06 31.29 30.14
C TYR A 359 10.58 31.11 30.48
N PRO A 360 9.68 31.13 29.48
CA PRO A 360 8.25 30.93 29.71
C PRO A 360 7.94 29.51 30.20
N ALA A 361 6.65 29.25 30.41
CA ALA A 361 6.16 27.90 30.66
C ALA A 361 6.68 26.89 29.62
N HIS A 362 6.77 25.61 30.01
CA HIS A 362 7.44 24.54 29.25
C HIS A 362 6.65 24.08 28.00
N PHE A 363 6.27 25.00 27.12
CA PHE A 363 5.62 24.77 25.83
C PHE A 363 5.86 25.95 24.87
N GLY A 364 5.71 25.71 23.56
CA GLY A 364 5.83 26.79 22.56
C GLY A 364 4.67 27.79 22.66
N PRO A 365 4.94 29.10 22.86
CA PRO A 365 3.90 30.11 22.99
C PRO A 365 3.10 30.25 21.68
N CYS A 366 1.80 30.51 21.80
CA CYS A 366 0.89 30.63 20.66
C CYS A 366 1.31 31.77 19.72
N GLU A 367 1.90 32.84 20.27
CA GLU A 367 2.44 34.00 19.57
C GLU A 367 3.59 33.60 18.63
N ALA A 368 4.38 32.57 18.98
CA ALA A 368 5.41 32.03 18.10
C ALA A 368 4.84 31.02 17.10
N VAL A 369 3.86 30.22 17.51
CA VAL A 369 3.26 29.16 16.67
C VAL A 369 2.35 29.76 15.59
N HIS A 370 1.67 30.86 15.89
CA HIS A 370 0.69 31.54 15.07
C HIS A 370 0.94 33.07 15.02
N PRO A 371 2.12 33.52 14.53
CA PRO A 371 2.51 34.92 14.59
C PRO A 371 1.57 35.88 13.86
N MET A 372 0.81 35.35 12.90
CA MET A 372 -0.13 36.06 12.01
C MET A 372 -1.37 36.65 12.66
N ILE A 373 -1.71 36.18 13.85
CA ILE A 373 -3.02 36.40 14.46
C ILE A 373 -2.87 36.59 15.96
N ASP A 374 -3.69 37.46 16.53
CA ASP A 374 -3.66 37.71 17.97
C ASP A 374 -4.52 36.70 18.76
N SER A 375 -5.48 36.05 18.09
CA SER A 375 -6.37 35.06 18.71
C SER A 375 -6.38 33.75 17.95
N CYS A 376 -5.97 32.68 18.63
CA CYS A 376 -5.95 31.32 18.09
C CYS A 376 -7.34 30.80 17.70
N LEU A 377 -8.43 31.39 18.23
CA LEU A 377 -9.80 31.00 17.89
C LEU A 377 -10.18 31.35 16.45
N MET A 378 -9.48 32.32 15.83
CA MET A 378 -9.73 32.73 14.45
C MET A 378 -9.03 31.84 13.42
N LEU A 379 -8.07 31.01 13.85
CA LEU A 379 -7.26 30.19 12.97
C LEU A 379 -7.92 28.91 12.40
N PRO A 380 -8.79 28.17 13.12
CA PRO A 380 -9.16 26.82 12.72
C PRO A 380 -9.74 26.74 11.31
N VAL A 381 -10.67 27.65 10.97
CA VAL A 381 -11.36 27.66 9.68
C VAL A 381 -10.42 28.11 8.54
N PRO A 382 -9.71 29.25 8.62
CA PRO A 382 -8.72 29.61 7.60
C PRO A 382 -7.67 28.51 7.38
N ARG A 383 -7.13 27.93 8.47
CA ARG A 383 -6.11 26.88 8.39
C ARG A 383 -6.63 25.64 7.68
N PHE A 384 -7.87 25.24 7.93
CA PHE A 384 -8.50 24.14 7.21
C PHE A 384 -8.48 24.39 5.70
N PHE A 385 -8.88 25.59 5.25
CA PHE A 385 -8.91 25.93 3.83
C PHE A 385 -7.51 26.05 3.22
N ASP A 386 -6.52 26.57 3.95
CA ASP A 386 -5.14 26.65 3.47
C ASP A 386 -4.59 25.25 3.20
N VAL A 387 -4.72 24.35 4.19
CA VAL A 387 -4.25 22.95 4.06
C VAL A 387 -5.03 22.22 2.97
N PHE A 388 -6.34 22.43 2.90
CA PHE A 388 -7.19 21.87 1.86
C PHE A 388 -6.71 22.27 0.46
N LYS A 389 -6.51 23.58 0.21
CA LYS A 389 -6.06 24.11 -1.08
C LYS A 389 -4.66 23.61 -1.44
N TRP A 390 -3.75 23.59 -0.47
CA TRP A 390 -2.39 23.08 -0.66
C TRP A 390 -2.36 21.61 -1.05
N MET A 391 -3.22 20.79 -0.43
CA MET A 391 -3.24 19.35 -0.65
C MET A 391 -4.08 18.90 -1.85
N PHE A 392 -5.02 19.73 -2.29
CA PHE A 392 -5.90 19.48 -3.44
C PHE A 392 -5.15 19.02 -4.72
N PRO A 393 -4.08 19.69 -5.20
CA PRO A 393 -3.37 19.23 -6.41
C PRO A 393 -2.67 17.88 -6.23
N ILE A 394 -2.17 17.59 -5.02
CA ILE A 394 -1.45 16.35 -4.71
C ILE A 394 -2.44 15.16 -4.72
N TYR A 395 -3.56 15.28 -4.01
CA TYR A 395 -4.59 14.23 -4.05
C TYR A 395 -5.30 14.17 -5.41
N GLY A 396 -5.45 15.30 -6.09
CA GLY A 396 -5.94 15.34 -7.47
C GLY A 396 -5.13 14.41 -8.35
N ALA A 397 -3.81 14.60 -8.40
CA ALA A 397 -2.92 13.72 -9.15
C ALA A 397 -3.09 12.23 -8.76
N LEU A 398 -3.22 11.92 -7.46
CA LEU A 398 -3.40 10.56 -6.97
C LEU A 398 -4.72 9.90 -7.41
N HIS A 399 -5.81 10.67 -7.54
CA HIS A 399 -7.11 10.14 -7.98
C HIS A 399 -7.25 10.13 -9.50
N PHE A 400 -6.76 11.15 -10.20
CA PHE A 400 -6.89 11.29 -11.65
C PHE A 400 -5.89 10.40 -12.42
N ILE A 401 -4.63 10.28 -11.99
CA ILE A 401 -3.60 9.54 -12.74
C ILE A 401 -3.95 8.04 -12.87
N PRO A 402 -4.25 7.29 -11.79
CA PRO A 402 -4.59 5.88 -11.92
C PRO A 402 -5.87 5.64 -12.72
N MET A 403 -6.82 6.58 -12.65
CA MET A 403 -8.03 6.54 -13.45
C MET A 403 -7.72 6.66 -14.95
N ILE A 404 -6.92 7.65 -15.34
CA ILE A 404 -6.53 7.88 -16.74
C ILE A 404 -5.61 6.75 -17.25
N LEU A 405 -4.73 6.21 -16.43
CA LEU A 405 -3.78 5.18 -16.87
C LEU A 405 -4.41 3.78 -16.94
N PHE A 406 -5.16 3.37 -15.93
CA PHE A 406 -5.62 1.98 -15.79
C PHE A 406 -7.10 1.78 -16.15
N LYS A 407 -7.89 2.85 -16.28
CA LYS A 407 -9.33 2.77 -16.58
C LYS A 407 -9.73 3.57 -17.82
N ARG A 408 -8.84 3.64 -18.82
CA ARG A 408 -9.04 4.37 -20.08
C ARG A 408 -10.40 4.09 -20.74
N ASN A 409 -10.76 2.82 -20.88
CA ASN A 409 -12.01 2.44 -21.55
C ASN A 409 -13.24 2.93 -20.77
N ALA A 410 -13.22 2.87 -19.43
CA ALA A 410 -14.30 3.38 -18.61
C ALA A 410 -14.35 4.93 -18.62
N PHE A 411 -13.20 5.59 -18.68
CA PHE A 411 -13.10 7.03 -18.81
C PHE A 411 -13.65 7.53 -20.15
N MET A 412 -13.34 6.83 -21.25
CA MET A 412 -13.86 7.19 -22.58
C MET A 412 -15.37 6.95 -22.70
N LYS A 413 -15.91 5.96 -21.98
CA LYS A 413 -17.36 5.67 -21.99
C LYS A 413 -18.17 6.72 -21.22
N ASP A 414 -17.69 7.16 -20.05
CA ASP A 414 -18.38 8.15 -19.22
C ASP A 414 -17.38 9.08 -18.51
N PRO A 415 -16.88 10.12 -19.21
CA PRO A 415 -15.86 11.00 -18.67
C PRO A 415 -16.41 11.86 -17.52
N LYS A 416 -17.65 12.34 -17.60
CA LYS A 416 -18.25 13.24 -16.60
C LYS A 416 -18.37 12.56 -15.25
N TYR A 417 -18.94 11.35 -15.20
CA TYR A 417 -19.08 10.61 -13.96
C TYR A 417 -17.72 10.22 -13.35
N MET A 418 -16.77 9.80 -14.19
CA MET A 418 -15.41 9.47 -13.74
C MET A 418 -14.69 10.69 -13.15
N LEU A 419 -14.78 11.86 -13.80
CA LEU A 419 -14.20 13.11 -13.30
C LEU A 419 -14.85 13.57 -12.00
N LEU A 420 -16.19 13.56 -11.89
CA LEU A 420 -16.89 13.93 -10.66
C LEU A 420 -16.53 13.00 -9.50
N ARG A 421 -16.45 11.68 -9.76
CA ARG A 421 -16.03 10.70 -8.76
C ARG A 421 -14.59 10.95 -8.29
N ALA A 422 -13.67 11.24 -9.19
CA ALA A 422 -12.29 11.57 -8.85
C ALA A 422 -12.19 12.91 -8.11
N GLY A 423 -12.98 13.91 -8.51
CA GLY A 423 -13.08 15.21 -7.83
C GLY A 423 -13.64 15.10 -6.42
N TRP A 424 -14.68 14.28 -6.22
CA TRP A 424 -15.21 13.99 -4.88
C TRP A 424 -14.19 13.28 -4.00
N GLY A 425 -13.49 12.28 -4.56
CA GLY A 425 -12.38 11.62 -3.87
C GLY A 425 -11.27 12.59 -3.47
N THR A 426 -10.93 13.53 -4.36
CA THR A 426 -9.90 14.56 -4.11
C THR A 426 -10.32 15.52 -3.00
N THR A 427 -11.56 16.01 -3.07
CA THR A 427 -12.15 16.91 -2.06
C THR A 427 -12.16 16.25 -0.70
N ARG A 428 -12.65 15.00 -0.64
CA ARG A 428 -12.74 14.22 0.60
C ARG A 428 -11.36 13.98 1.24
N SER A 429 -10.36 13.56 0.46
CA SER A 429 -9.01 13.34 0.97
C SER A 429 -8.34 14.64 1.43
N SER A 430 -8.58 15.75 0.72
CA SER A 430 -8.04 17.07 1.10
C SER A 430 -8.70 17.57 2.40
N ALA A 431 -10.01 17.36 2.56
CA ALA A 431 -10.74 17.68 3.78
C ALA A 431 -10.28 16.83 4.97
N PHE A 432 -9.95 15.55 4.76
CA PHE A 432 -9.37 14.67 5.80
C PHE A 432 -8.08 15.26 6.39
N LEU A 433 -7.14 15.71 5.54
CA LEU A 433 -5.89 16.29 6.03
C LEU A 433 -6.11 17.68 6.64
N GLY A 434 -6.98 18.52 6.05
CA GLY A 434 -7.36 19.80 6.64
C GLY A 434 -7.96 19.63 8.04
N ALA A 435 -8.87 18.67 8.22
CA ALA A 435 -9.44 18.33 9.51
C ALA A 435 -8.39 17.78 10.49
N PHE A 436 -7.42 17.00 10.02
CA PHE A 436 -6.31 16.50 10.85
C PHE A 436 -5.53 17.65 11.48
N VAL A 437 -5.11 18.63 10.66
CA VAL A 437 -4.34 19.79 11.13
C VAL A 437 -5.19 20.68 12.04
N LEU A 438 -6.45 20.91 11.67
CA LEU A 438 -7.40 21.69 12.50
C LEU A 438 -7.53 21.09 13.89
N ILE A 439 -7.87 19.80 14.00
CA ILE A 439 -8.08 19.13 15.30
C ILE A 439 -6.81 19.23 16.15
N TYR A 440 -5.64 19.00 15.54
CA TYR A 440 -4.38 19.06 16.28
C TYR A 440 -4.06 20.47 16.79
N GLN A 441 -4.18 21.50 15.95
CA GLN A 441 -3.87 22.87 16.34
C GLN A 441 -4.88 23.41 17.36
N VAL A 442 -6.16 23.09 17.20
CA VAL A 442 -7.19 23.43 18.19
C VAL A 442 -6.86 22.79 19.54
N TYR A 443 -6.55 21.48 19.56
CA TYR A 443 -6.16 20.79 20.79
C TYR A 443 -4.91 21.40 21.43
N PHE A 444 -3.88 21.69 20.62
CA PHE A 444 -2.63 22.29 21.08
C PHE A 444 -2.87 23.67 21.69
N CYS A 445 -3.62 24.55 21.02
CA CYS A 445 -3.88 25.90 21.53
C CYS A 445 -4.78 25.85 22.77
N TRP A 446 -5.85 25.05 22.72
CA TRP A 446 -6.80 24.91 23.81
C TRP A 446 -6.14 24.43 25.11
N LYS A 447 -5.30 23.38 25.05
CA LYS A 447 -4.67 22.85 26.27
C LYS A 447 -3.71 23.86 26.92
N HIS A 448 -2.99 24.66 26.12
CA HIS A 448 -2.05 25.66 26.63
C HIS A 448 -2.77 26.91 27.13
N TRP A 449 -3.80 27.37 26.42
CA TRP A 449 -4.67 28.44 26.91
C TRP A 449 -5.32 28.06 28.23
N MET A 450 -5.84 26.83 28.34
CA MET A 450 -6.42 26.33 29.58
C MET A 450 -5.38 26.28 30.71
N TYR A 451 -4.15 25.82 30.43
CA TYR A 451 -3.06 25.87 31.42
C TYR A 451 -2.77 27.30 31.90
N SER A 452 -2.64 28.26 30.97
CA SER A 452 -2.39 29.66 31.32
C SER A 452 -3.52 30.28 32.14
N LEU A 453 -4.78 29.95 31.81
CA LEU A 453 -5.95 30.42 32.54
C LEU A 453 -6.01 29.84 33.97
N LEU A 454 -5.74 28.55 34.13
CA LEU A 454 -5.75 27.90 35.44
C LEU A 454 -4.53 28.27 36.30
N SER A 455 -3.42 28.68 35.68
CA SER A 455 -2.19 29.08 36.40
C SER A 455 -2.18 30.56 36.81
N SER A 456 -2.98 31.40 36.16
CA SER A 456 -3.04 32.86 36.42
C SER A 456 -4.12 33.27 37.42
N ARG A 457 -5.09 32.40 37.71
CA ARG A 457 -6.16 32.67 38.70
C ARG A 457 -5.73 32.26 40.11
N ASP A 458 -6.22 32.99 41.10
CA ASP A 458 -6.18 32.64 42.53
C ASP A 458 -6.63 31.19 42.77
N PRO A 459 -6.15 30.51 43.84
CA PRO A 459 -6.14 29.06 43.93
C PRO A 459 -7.55 28.47 43.84
N LEU A 460 -7.92 28.06 42.63
CA LEU A 460 -9.04 27.16 42.40
C LEU A 460 -8.76 25.86 43.18
N PRO A 461 -9.79 25.16 43.68
CA PRO A 461 -9.65 23.89 44.39
C PRO A 461 -9.26 22.72 43.46
N ILE A 462 -8.49 23.00 42.40
CA ILE A 462 -8.02 22.03 41.42
C ILE A 462 -6.60 21.64 41.80
N PRO A 463 -6.31 20.35 42.02
CA PRO A 463 -4.96 19.90 42.32
C PRO A 463 -3.96 20.30 41.22
N ARG A 464 -2.81 20.89 41.60
CA ARG A 464 -1.77 21.35 40.66
C ARG A 464 -1.26 20.25 39.72
N TRP A 465 -1.25 18.99 40.17
CA TRP A 465 -0.85 17.88 39.33
C TRP A 465 -1.75 17.73 38.09
N LEU A 466 -3.05 18.01 38.22
CA LEU A 466 -4.02 17.91 37.12
C LEU A 466 -3.80 19.02 36.09
N VAL A 467 -3.48 20.24 36.55
CA VAL A 467 -3.11 21.35 35.67
C VAL A 467 -1.81 21.03 34.91
N ASN A 468 -0.84 20.43 35.60
CA ASN A 468 0.43 20.01 35.00
C ASN A 468 0.28 18.88 33.97
N VAL A 469 -0.82 18.10 33.98
CA VAL A 469 -1.10 17.10 32.93
C VAL A 469 -1.24 17.79 31.56
N LEU A 470 -1.74 19.02 31.48
CA LEU A 470 -1.95 19.74 30.21
C LEU A 470 -0.65 20.08 29.48
N ILE A 471 0.44 20.29 30.23
CA ILE A 471 1.78 20.55 29.70
C ILE A 471 2.69 19.31 29.75
N SER A 472 2.21 18.21 30.33
CA SER A 472 2.97 16.97 30.43
C SER A 472 3.33 16.41 29.05
N LYS A 473 4.45 15.67 28.96
CA LYS A 473 4.89 15.03 27.71
C LYS A 473 3.82 14.12 27.10
N PRO A 474 3.09 13.28 27.86
CA PRO A 474 1.99 12.47 27.32
C PRO A 474 0.85 13.29 26.67
N SER A 475 0.61 14.53 27.10
CA SER A 475 -0.43 15.38 26.51
C SER A 475 -0.23 15.62 25.00
N PHE A 476 1.01 15.64 24.53
CA PHE A 476 1.32 15.82 23.10
C PHE A 476 0.95 14.59 22.28
N TRP A 477 0.98 13.40 22.88
CA TRP A 477 0.54 12.16 22.23
C TRP A 477 -0.99 12.13 22.04
N LEU A 478 -1.74 12.60 23.04
CA LEU A 478 -3.21 12.67 22.96
C LEU A 478 -3.69 13.57 21.81
N GLY A 479 -2.97 14.66 21.52
CA GLY A 479 -3.29 15.52 20.39
C GLY A 479 -3.26 14.78 19.06
N GLY A 480 -2.25 13.93 18.84
CA GLY A 480 -2.17 13.10 17.64
C GLY A 480 -3.21 11.98 17.61
N LEU A 481 -3.60 11.45 18.78
CA LEU A 481 -4.72 10.50 18.86
C LEU A 481 -6.03 11.17 18.40
N PHE A 482 -6.36 12.36 18.91
CA PHE A 482 -7.57 13.08 18.51
C PHE A 482 -7.52 13.51 17.05
N ALA A 483 -6.39 14.02 16.57
CA ALA A 483 -6.20 14.35 15.16
C ALA A 483 -6.43 13.13 14.25
N GLY A 484 -6.06 11.94 14.73
CA GLY A 484 -6.31 10.67 14.05
C GLY A 484 -7.79 10.37 13.76
N LEU A 485 -8.71 10.91 14.56
CA LEU A 485 -10.16 10.75 14.33
C LEU A 485 -10.63 11.44 13.03
N SER A 486 -9.83 12.35 12.46
CA SER A 486 -10.11 12.93 11.15
C SER A 486 -10.26 11.86 10.06
N LEU A 487 -9.70 10.66 10.25
CA LEU A 487 -9.82 9.54 9.31
C LEU A 487 -11.29 9.13 9.04
N PHE A 488 -12.23 9.49 9.91
CA PHE A 488 -13.66 9.32 9.63
C PHE A 488 -14.14 10.10 8.40
N VAL A 489 -13.50 11.24 8.10
CA VAL A 489 -13.77 12.02 6.88
C VAL A 489 -13.44 11.20 5.64
N GLU A 490 -12.44 10.33 5.68
CA GLU A 490 -11.97 9.54 4.52
C GLU A 490 -12.84 8.30 4.23
N GLU A 491 -12.82 7.83 2.98
CA GLU A 491 -13.63 6.70 2.50
C GLU A 491 -13.24 5.41 3.22
N LYS A 492 -14.23 4.68 3.73
CA LYS A 492 -14.03 3.42 4.48
C LYS A 492 -13.09 2.43 3.78
N ARG A 493 -13.10 2.40 2.43
CA ARG A 493 -12.21 1.54 1.64
C ARG A 493 -10.72 1.96 1.71
N ARG A 494 -10.44 3.25 1.89
CA ARG A 494 -9.08 3.82 1.93
C ARG A 494 -8.49 3.88 3.33
N ARG A 495 -9.33 3.96 4.37
CA ARG A 495 -8.90 4.05 5.78
C ARG A 495 -7.89 2.98 6.17
N GLY A 496 -8.16 1.72 5.82
CA GLY A 496 -7.25 0.61 6.08
C GLY A 496 -5.90 0.77 5.38
N GLU A 497 -5.86 1.29 4.15
CA GLU A 497 -4.60 1.52 3.43
C GLU A 497 -3.79 2.68 4.03
N LEU A 498 -4.47 3.75 4.47
CA LEU A 498 -3.85 4.88 5.17
C LEU A 498 -3.31 4.49 6.55
N ALA A 499 -4.07 3.70 7.32
CA ALA A 499 -3.61 3.13 8.58
C ALA A 499 -2.33 2.31 8.36
N MET A 500 -2.30 1.45 7.35
CA MET A 500 -1.11 0.66 7.02
C MET A 500 0.05 1.49 6.45
N TYR A 501 -0.21 2.67 5.89
CA TYR A 501 0.85 3.60 5.45
C TYR A 501 1.56 4.27 6.65
N VAL A 502 0.79 4.66 7.67
CA VAL A 502 1.29 5.39 8.85
C VAL A 502 1.83 4.45 9.93
N LEU A 503 1.27 3.25 10.05
CA LEU A 503 1.67 2.22 11.03
C LEU A 503 3.19 1.96 11.09
N PRO A 504 3.91 1.72 9.97
CA PRO A 504 5.36 1.48 10.05
C PRO A 504 6.14 2.69 10.58
N LYS A 505 5.64 3.93 10.36
CA LYS A 505 6.26 5.15 10.89
C LYS A 505 6.01 5.30 12.39
N GLY A 506 4.79 5.03 12.83
CA GLY A 506 4.45 4.99 14.26
C GLY A 506 5.27 3.96 15.02
N LEU A 507 5.32 2.71 14.52
CA LEU A 507 6.10 1.64 15.14
C LEU A 507 7.60 1.94 15.14
N GLN A 508 8.13 2.50 14.06
CA GLN A 508 9.54 2.92 14.01
C GLN A 508 9.84 3.96 15.10
N SER A 509 9.00 4.99 15.24
CA SER A 509 9.20 6.02 16.25
C SER A 509 9.12 5.43 17.66
N ALA A 510 8.09 4.61 17.93
CA ALA A 510 7.93 3.93 19.22
C ALA A 510 9.14 3.05 19.55
N TRP A 511 9.64 2.27 18.59
CA TRP A 511 10.78 1.38 18.76
C TRP A 511 12.07 2.14 19.08
N VAL A 512 12.35 3.23 18.37
CA VAL A 512 13.55 4.06 18.62
C VAL A 512 13.45 4.74 20.00
N MET A 513 12.27 5.20 20.39
CA MET A 513 12.04 5.75 21.73
C MET A 513 12.22 4.71 22.83
N ALA A 514 11.63 3.52 22.66
CA ALA A 514 11.74 2.42 23.62
C ALA A 514 13.20 1.98 23.80
N ARG A 515 13.97 1.92 22.70
CA ARG A 515 15.43 1.69 22.73
C ARG A 515 16.17 2.79 23.49
N GLY A 516 15.80 4.05 23.28
CA GLY A 516 16.41 5.18 24.00
C GLY A 516 16.16 5.15 25.51
N LYS A 517 15.10 4.45 25.95
CA LYS A 517 14.78 4.21 27.37
C LYS A 517 15.33 2.89 27.92
N GLY A 518 16.05 2.10 27.12
CA GLY A 518 16.54 0.77 27.51
C GLY A 518 15.47 -0.31 27.60
N LEU A 519 14.24 -0.06 27.15
CA LEU A 519 13.13 -1.03 27.19
C LEU A 519 13.25 -2.12 26.12
N VAL A 520 14.13 -1.93 25.14
CA VAL A 520 14.28 -2.81 23.98
C VAL A 520 15.77 -3.02 23.69
N PHE A 521 16.13 -4.26 23.35
CA PHE A 521 17.49 -4.66 23.04
C PHE A 521 18.04 -4.00 21.77
N ARG A 522 19.37 -3.90 21.69
CA ARG A 522 20.07 -3.42 20.48
C ARG A 522 20.20 -4.57 19.49
N THR A 523 19.47 -4.49 18.38
CA THR A 523 19.48 -5.49 17.29
C THR A 523 20.75 -5.48 16.43
N GLY A 524 21.74 -4.65 16.74
CA GLY A 524 23.00 -4.54 16.00
C GLY A 524 22.81 -4.31 14.49
N LYS A 525 23.69 -4.91 13.68
CA LYS A 525 23.66 -4.85 12.21
C LYS A 525 22.57 -5.76 11.58
N PHE A 526 21.94 -6.63 12.37
CA PHE A 526 21.03 -7.68 11.89
C PHE A 526 19.54 -7.41 12.15
N GLY A 527 19.19 -6.24 12.70
CA GLY A 527 17.79 -5.90 12.97
C GLY A 527 16.91 -5.81 11.70
N GLU A 528 17.45 -5.32 10.59
CA GLU A 528 16.69 -5.12 9.35
C GLU A 528 16.41 -6.47 8.65
N PRO A 529 17.41 -7.38 8.51
CA PRO A 529 17.15 -8.74 8.03
C PRO A 529 16.21 -9.54 8.95
N LEU A 530 16.38 -9.44 10.28
CA LEU A 530 15.52 -10.14 11.24
C LEU A 530 14.06 -9.70 11.15
N LEU A 531 13.81 -8.39 11.09
CA LEU A 531 12.45 -7.87 10.93
C LEU A 531 11.85 -8.28 9.58
N THR A 532 12.67 -8.34 8.53
CA THR A 532 12.23 -8.86 7.23
C THR A 532 11.91 -10.34 7.29
N ALA A 533 12.71 -11.14 8.00
CA ALA A 533 12.48 -12.56 8.20
C ALA A 533 11.14 -12.82 8.90
N ILE A 534 10.86 -12.08 9.98
CA ILE A 534 9.59 -12.17 10.72
C ILE A 534 8.42 -11.74 9.81
N GLY A 535 8.55 -10.60 9.13
CA GLY A 535 7.53 -10.09 8.22
C GLY A 535 7.21 -11.06 7.08
N MET A 536 8.24 -11.60 6.43
CA MET A 536 8.08 -12.49 5.30
C MET A 536 7.59 -13.88 5.71
N GLY A 537 8.01 -14.40 6.86
CA GLY A 537 7.46 -15.63 7.42
C GLY A 537 5.96 -15.53 7.66
N MET A 538 5.49 -14.40 8.23
CA MET A 538 4.06 -14.14 8.38
C MET A 538 3.34 -14.04 7.03
N VAL A 539 3.85 -13.26 6.08
CA VAL A 539 3.23 -13.08 4.75
C VAL A 539 3.13 -14.40 4.00
N MET A 540 4.21 -15.19 3.97
CA MET A 540 4.24 -16.47 3.27
C MET A 540 3.37 -17.53 3.93
N SER A 541 3.32 -17.56 5.26
CA SER A 541 2.39 -18.43 6.00
C SER A 541 0.94 -18.20 5.55
N ILE A 542 0.52 -16.94 5.42
CA ILE A 542 -0.85 -16.61 5.02
C ILE A 542 -1.04 -16.83 3.53
N TYR A 543 -0.04 -16.48 2.70
CA TYR A 543 -0.10 -16.67 1.25
C TYR A 543 -0.36 -18.14 0.88
N GLN A 544 0.31 -19.06 1.58
CA GLN A 544 0.16 -20.50 1.36
C GLN A 544 -1.13 -21.06 1.97
N ASN A 545 -1.40 -20.76 3.23
CA ASN A 545 -2.47 -21.44 3.96
C ASN A 545 -3.84 -20.76 3.81
N ASP A 546 -3.88 -19.43 3.88
CA ASP A 546 -5.13 -18.66 3.93
C ASP A 546 -5.05 -17.37 3.06
N PRO A 547 -4.83 -17.47 1.73
CA PRO A 547 -4.55 -16.32 0.87
C PRO A 547 -5.71 -15.30 0.80
N GLN A 548 -6.92 -15.67 1.22
CA GLN A 548 -8.05 -14.75 1.33
C GLN A 548 -7.83 -13.61 2.34
N TYR A 549 -6.96 -13.78 3.35
CA TYR A 549 -6.74 -12.77 4.39
C TYR A 549 -5.66 -11.74 4.04
N LEU A 550 -4.90 -11.96 2.96
CA LEU A 550 -3.98 -10.97 2.41
C LEU A 550 -4.72 -9.89 1.60
N SER A 551 -4.15 -8.68 1.59
CA SER A 551 -4.64 -7.63 0.69
C SER A 551 -4.56 -8.09 -0.76
N GLY A 552 -5.60 -7.77 -1.55
CA GLY A 552 -5.69 -8.18 -2.94
C GLY A 552 -4.50 -7.73 -3.81
N LEU A 553 -3.87 -6.60 -3.49
CA LEU A 553 -2.65 -6.15 -4.16
C LEU A 553 -1.47 -7.08 -3.84
N VAL A 554 -1.23 -7.35 -2.55
CA VAL A 554 -0.13 -8.22 -2.09
C VAL A 554 -0.29 -9.62 -2.68
N ARG A 555 -1.50 -10.18 -2.62
CA ARG A 555 -1.80 -11.49 -3.20
C ARG A 555 -1.48 -11.56 -4.70
N ARG A 556 -1.84 -10.52 -5.47
CA ARG A 556 -1.55 -10.47 -6.92
C ARG A 556 -0.05 -10.35 -7.21
N ILE A 557 0.66 -9.54 -6.44
CA ILE A 557 2.12 -9.39 -6.58
C ILE A 557 2.79 -10.73 -6.28
N LEU A 558 2.48 -11.34 -5.14
CA LEU A 558 3.05 -12.63 -4.75
C LEU A 558 2.74 -13.74 -5.76
N TYR A 559 1.51 -13.78 -6.28
CA TYR A 559 1.13 -14.72 -7.34
C TYR A 559 1.98 -14.56 -8.60
N GLN A 560 2.34 -13.32 -8.96
CA GLN A 560 3.16 -13.08 -10.15
C GLN A 560 4.63 -13.44 -9.94
N PHE A 561 5.19 -13.19 -8.76
CA PHE A 561 6.60 -13.49 -8.47
C PHE A 561 6.84 -14.95 -8.09
N ILE A 562 5.92 -15.57 -7.34
CA ILE A 562 6.11 -16.90 -6.74
C ILE A 562 5.28 -17.95 -7.50
N GLY A 563 4.07 -17.61 -7.91
CA GLY A 563 3.11 -18.54 -8.49
C GLY A 563 2.48 -19.49 -7.48
N PRO A 564 1.69 -20.47 -7.97
CA PRO A 564 1.27 -21.62 -7.16
C PRO A 564 2.48 -22.51 -6.87
N ASN A 565 2.68 -22.86 -5.59
CA ASN A 565 3.63 -23.86 -5.11
C ASN A 565 3.06 -24.48 -3.85
#